data_AF-A0A2K1EBH4-F1
#
_entry.id   AF-A0A2K1EBH4-F1
#
_cell.length_a   1.000
_cell.length_b   1.000
_cell.length_c   1.000
_cell.angle_alpha   90.00
_cell.angle_beta   90.00
_cell.angle_gamma   90.00
#
_symmetry.space_group_name_H-M   'P 1'
#
loop_
_entity.id
_entity.type
_entity.pdbx_description
1 polymer ?
#
loop_
_entity_poly.entity_id
_entity_poly.type
_entity_poly.pdbx_seq_one_letter_code
_entity_poly.pdbx_strand_id
1 'polypeptide(L)' 'MAALIMAVIMGAIGGAGMAWVMTNPTSRKGHEVRRAKFSAGEGADPDRAPFGPHKSFKQNAITFGLMFAVLGFLIGTLG' A
#
# COMPACT_ATOMS: atom_id res chain seq x y z
N MET A 1 -2.58 -13.78 22.12
CA MET A 1 -2.06 -12.41 22.31
C MET A 1 -0.96 -12.05 21.31
N ALA A 2 -0.02 -12.95 21.02
CA ALA A 2 1.06 -12.72 20.05
C ALA A 2 0.57 -12.28 18.65
N ALA A 3 -0.45 -12.94 18.10
CA ALA A 3 -1.07 -12.56 16.82
C ALA A 3 -1.55 -11.09 16.76
N LEU A 4 -2.20 -10.61 17.82
CA LEU A 4 -2.69 -9.23 17.89
C LEU A 4 -1.54 -8.22 17.99
N ILE A 5 -0.51 -8.54 18.78
CA ILE A 5 0.69 -7.71 18.90
C ILE A 5 1.41 -7.60 17.56
N MET A 6 1.62 -8.74 16.88
CA MET A 6 2.24 -8.77 15.56
C MET A 6 1.42 -8.02 14.50
N ALA A 7 0.08 -8.17 14.52
CA ALA A 7 -0.81 -7.42 13.65
C ALA A 7 -0.65 -5.90 13.82
N VAL A 8 -0.60 -5.42 15.05
CA VAL A 8 -0.44 -3.98 15.34
C VAL A 8 0.93 -3.47 14.90
N ILE A 9 2.01 -4.20 15.22
CA ILE A 9 3.38 -3.80 14.86
C ILE A 9 3.55 -3.76 13.34
N MET A 10 3.17 -4.83 12.65
CA MET A 10 3.29 -4.91 11.19
C MET A 10 2.37 -3.92 10.50
N GLY A 11 1.14 -3.74 10.98
CA GLY A 11 0.22 -2.77 10.42
C GLY A 11 0.74 -1.34 10.56
N ALA A 12 1.25 -0.96 11.73
CA ALA A 12 1.77 0.38 11.97
C ALA A 12 3.05 0.66 11.15
N ILE A 13 4.05 -0.22 11.24
CA ILE A 13 5.35 -0.02 10.58
C ILE A 13 5.22 -0.25 9.07
N GLY A 14 4.60 -1.35 8.66
CA GLY A 14 4.40 -1.70 7.25
C GLY A 14 3.51 -0.70 6.52
N GLY A 15 2.42 -0.25 7.16
CA GLY A 15 1.54 0.79 6.63
C GLY A 15 2.26 2.11 6.39
N ALA A 16 2.94 2.64 7.41
CA ALA A 16 3.69 3.89 7.29
C ALA A 16 4.87 3.78 6.31
N GLY A 17 5.61 2.67 6.33
CA GLY A 17 6.73 2.42 5.43
C GLY A 17 6.31 2.39 3.96
N MET A 18 5.26 1.65 3.62
CA MET A 18 4.75 1.60 2.25
C MET A 18 4.13 2.93 1.81
N ALA A 19 3.43 3.64 2.71
CA ALA A 19 2.94 4.98 2.42
C ALA A 19 4.09 5.95 2.10
N TRP A 20 5.22 5.84 2.79
CA TRP A 20 6.41 6.62 2.50
C TRP A 20 7.02 6.26 1.14
N VAL A 21 7.12 4.98 0.79
CA VAL A 21 7.59 4.53 -0.54
C VAL A 21 6.74 5.11 -1.67
N MET A 22 5.43 5.28 -1.47
CA MET A 22 4.55 5.91 -2.46
C MET A 22 4.83 7.40 -2.68
N THR A 23 5.58 8.06 -1.79
CA THR A 23 6.00 9.46 -1.97
C THR A 23 7.21 9.60 -2.91
N ASN A 24 7.94 8.51 -3.17
CA ASN A 24 9.15 8.54 -3.99
C ASN A 24 8.88 8.93 -5.46
N PRO A 25 9.83 9.62 -6.12
CA PRO A 25 9.68 10.04 -7.52
C PRO A 25 9.54 8.84 -8.48
N THR A 26 10.17 7.71 -8.19
CA THR A 26 10.04 6.49 -8.98
C THR A 26 8.60 5.96 -8.99
N SER A 27 7.93 5.97 -7.83
CA SER A 27 6.54 5.55 -7.71
C SER A 27 5.63 6.44 -8.54
N ARG A 28 5.83 7.77 -8.48
CA ARG A 28 5.10 8.76 -9.29
C ARG A 28 5.31 8.56 -10.78
N LYS A 29 6.56 8.41 -11.24
CA LYS A 29 6.88 8.13 -12.65
C LYS A 29 6.20 6.85 -13.14
N GLY A 30 6.23 5.78 -12.34
CA GLY A 30 5.55 4.53 -12.67
C GLY A 30 4.04 4.72 -12.82
N HIS A 31 3.41 5.57 -12.01
CA HIS A 31 2.00 5.91 -12.14
C HIS A 31 1.71 6.72 -13.41
N GLU A 32 2.53 7.71 -13.74
CA GLU A 32 2.41 8.49 -14.98
C GLU A 32 2.49 7.61 -16.22
N VAL A 33 3.43 6.65 -16.25
CA VAL A 33 3.55 5.67 -17.35
C VAL A 33 2.28 4.82 -17.47
N ARG A 34 1.72 4.32 -16.36
CA ARG A 34 0.47 3.56 -16.39
C ARG A 34 -0.71 4.42 -16.85
N ARG A 35 -0.74 5.70 -16.47
CA ARG A 35 -1.78 6.64 -16.88
C ARG A 35 -1.69 6.95 -18.38
N ALA A 36 -0.47 7.11 -18.91
CA ALA A 36 -0.24 7.26 -20.34
C ALA A 36 -0.70 6.02 -21.14
N LYS A 37 -0.39 4.82 -20.66
CA LYS A 37 -0.89 3.56 -21.25
C LYS A 37 -2.42 3.49 -21.24
N PHE A 38 -3.05 3.81 -20.10
CA PHE A 38 -4.51 3.84 -20.01
C PHE A 38 -5.13 4.85 -20.98
N SER A 39 -4.54 6.04 -21.12
CA SER A 39 -5.00 7.04 -22.10
C SER A 39 -4.82 6.62 -23.56
N ALA A 40 -3.90 5.69 -23.84
CA ALA A 40 -3.72 5.07 -25.14
C ALA A 40 -4.66 3.87 -25.38
N GLY A 41 -5.56 3.56 -24.43
CA GLY A 41 -6.48 2.43 -24.51
C GLY A 41 -5.91 1.11 -23.96
N GLU A 42 -4.74 1.14 -23.31
CA GLU A 42 -4.08 -0.05 -22.78
C GLU A 42 -4.21 -0.17 -21.25
N GLY A 43 -4.70 -1.32 -20.78
CA GLY A 43 -4.72 -1.66 -19.36
C GLY A 43 -5.84 -0.99 -18.57
N ALA A 44 -5.79 -1.17 -17.24
CA ALA A 44 -6.78 -0.61 -16.32
C ALA A 44 -6.42 0.80 -15.85
N ASP A 45 -7.43 1.58 -15.48
CA ASP A 45 -7.27 2.92 -14.92
C ASP A 45 -6.46 2.88 -13.61
N PRO A 46 -5.23 3.44 -13.58
CA PRO A 46 -4.41 3.44 -12.37
C PRO A 46 -4.98 4.33 -11.25
N ASP A 47 -5.81 5.33 -11.57
CA ASP A 47 -6.38 6.26 -10.57
C ASP A 47 -7.46 5.58 -9.71
N ARG A 48 -8.07 4.51 -10.24
CA ARG A 48 -9.04 3.66 -9.53
C ARG A 48 -8.40 2.72 -8.50
N ALA A 49 -7.08 2.55 -8.50
CA ALA A 49 -6.42 1.70 -7.52
C ALA A 49 -6.65 2.20 -6.07
N PRO A 50 -6.83 1.29 -5.09
CA PRO A 50 -7.08 1.65 -3.68
C PRO A 50 -5.85 2.23 -2.97
N PHE A 51 -4.66 2.06 -3.56
CA PHE A 51 -3.39 2.61 -3.10
C PHE A 51 -2.57 3.10 -4.29
N GLY A 52 -1.62 4.00 -4.03
CA GLY A 52 -0.67 4.48 -5.02
C GLY A 52 -0.20 5.90 -4.76
N PRO A 53 0.75 6.40 -5.57
CA PRO A 53 1.33 7.73 -5.41
C PRO A 53 0.34 8.88 -5.67
N HIS A 54 -0.80 8.59 -6.30
CA HIS A 54 -1.91 9.50 -6.53
C HIS A 54 -2.83 9.66 -5.30
N LYS A 55 -2.70 8.79 -4.29
CA LYS A 55 -3.43 8.89 -3.02
C LYS A 55 -2.62 9.66 -1.98
N SER A 56 -3.32 10.21 -0.99
CA SER A 56 -2.65 10.87 0.14
C SER A 56 -1.87 9.86 0.99
N PHE A 57 -0.85 10.35 1.72
CA PHE A 57 -0.08 9.53 2.64
C PHE A 57 -0.99 8.77 3.63
N LYS A 58 -1.99 9.44 4.21
CA LYS A 58 -2.94 8.83 5.16
C LYS A 58 -3.72 7.67 4.53
N GLN A 59 -4.21 7.84 3.29
CA GLN A 59 -4.92 6.77 2.58
C GLN A 59 -4.02 5.57 2.33
N ASN A 60 -2.80 5.79 1.83
CA ASN A 60 -1.84 4.70 1.64
C ASN A 60 -1.48 4.02 2.96
N ALA A 61 -1.25 4.79 4.03
CA ALA A 61 -0.88 4.25 5.34
C ALA A 61 -1.99 3.38 5.94
N ILE A 62 -3.26 3.77 5.78
CA ILE A 62 -4.40 2.97 6.22
C ILE A 62 -4.53 1.72 5.37
N THR A 63 -4.51 1.84 4.03
CA THR A 63 -4.67 0.69 3.12
C THR A 63 -3.58 -0.35 3.35
N PHE A 64 -2.31 0.06 3.32
CA PHE A 64 -1.21 -0.86 3.58
C PHE A 64 -1.18 -1.32 5.03
N GLY A 65 -1.52 -0.46 5.99
CA GLY A 65 -1.54 -0.84 7.40
C GLY A 65 -2.55 -1.95 7.68
N LEU A 66 -3.74 -1.90 7.08
CA LEU A 66 -4.71 -2.98 7.17
C LEU A 66 -4.21 -4.27 6.51
N MET A 67 -3.59 -4.18 5.32
CA MET A 67 -3.02 -5.35 4.65
C MET A 67 -1.92 -6.02 5.50
N PHE A 68 -0.99 -5.23 6.03
CA PHE A 68 0.10 -5.73 6.87
C PHE A 68 -0.37 -6.17 8.25
N ALA A 69 -1.45 -5.59 8.80
CA ALA A 69 -2.06 -6.06 10.04
C ALA A 69 -2.67 -7.45 9.88
N VAL A 70 -3.38 -7.70 8.77
CA VAL A 70 -3.91 -9.04 8.45
C VAL A 70 -2.76 -10.03 8.29
N LEU A 71 -1.69 -9.66 7.56
CA LEU A 71 -0.50 -10.51 7.44
C LEU A 71 0.15 -10.79 8.79
N GLY A 72 0.35 -9.78 9.62
CA GLY A 72 0.96 -9.93 10.95
C GLY A 72 0.10 -10.78 11.89
N PHE A 73 -1.23 -10.67 11.79
CA PHE A 73 -2.13 -11.56 12.52
C PHE A 73 -1.93 -13.02 12.11
N LEU A 74 -1.96 -13.31 10.81
CA LEU A 74 -1.79 -14.67 10.29
C LEU A 74 -0.42 -15.25 10.67
N ILE A 75 0.65 -14.49 10.52
CA ILE A 75 2.01 -14.91 10.92
C ILE A 75 2.06 -15.20 12.42
N GLY A 76 1.52 -14.31 13.25
CA GLY A 76 1.50 -14.50 14.70
C GLY A 76 0.51 -15.53 15.22
N THR A 77 -0.28 -16.19 14.35
CA THR A 77 -1.05 -17.40 14.68
C THR A 77 -0.31 -18.70 14.35
N LEU A 78 0.75 -18.63 13.54
CA LEU A 78 1.59 -19.78 13.16
C LEU A 78 2.78 -20.00 14.11
N GLY A 79 3.10 -19.01 14.94
CA GLY A 79 4.13 -19.08 15.99
C GLY A 79 3.52 -19.14 17.37
#